data_AF-A0A0W8DAV8-F1
#
_entry.id   AF-A0A0W8DAV8-F1
#
_cell.length_a   1.000
_cell.length_b   1.000
_cell.length_c   1.000
_cell.angle_alpha   90.00
_cell.angle_beta   90.00
_cell.angle_gamma   90.00
#
_symmetry.space_group_name_H-M   'P 1'
#
loop_
_entity.id
_entity.type
_entity.pdbx_description
1 polymer ?
#
loop_
_entity_poly.entity_id
_entity_poly.type
_entity_poly.pdbx_seq_one_letter_code
_entity_poly.pdbx_strand_id
1 'polypeptide(L)'
;MKAPTALLRKKWLSLRQTWKRVDYLCGIYDGPATKILDKWFESDVLKATLATDAIIGAKVSPSTPGSAYILFHHVMGEVNGIKGAWGHVKGGMGGVSKAIEKAATEAGAEIHVSSPVKSISVHDGKARGVCLQSGDVIESDCILSNASPVTTVLDLLDQNDLPEEVVKHFRRNWNSESASTKIEDAFLDAQHGICSKRPVIEMNIPTSLDPTIAPPGKTATSTFLKSQ
;
A
#
# COMPACT_ATOMS: atom_id res chain seq x y z
N MET A 1 -4.67 1.48 61.99
CA MET A 1 -4.87 1.85 60.57
C MET A 1 -3.52 1.76 59.84
N LYS A 2 -3.27 0.68 59.07
CA LYS A 2 -2.10 0.55 58.19
C LYS A 2 -2.57 0.47 56.74
N ALA A 3 -2.47 1.62 56.08
CA ALA A 3 -2.27 1.92 54.66
C ALA A 3 -2.89 1.04 53.54
N PRO A 4 -3.78 1.59 52.68
CA PRO A 4 -4.17 1.02 51.38
C PRO A 4 -3.11 1.23 50.28
N THR A 5 -1.84 1.39 50.65
CA THR A 5 -0.75 1.83 49.75
C THR A 5 -0.27 0.75 48.79
N ALA A 6 -0.32 -0.53 49.16
CA ALA A 6 0.15 -1.61 48.30
C ALA A 6 -0.77 -1.87 47.08
N LEU A 7 -2.09 -1.79 47.28
CA LEU A 7 -3.08 -1.96 46.22
C LEU A 7 -3.09 -0.76 45.26
N LEU A 8 -2.99 0.46 45.80
CA LEU A 8 -2.84 1.68 45.01
C LEU A 8 -1.54 1.69 44.20
N ARG A 9 -0.42 1.23 44.78
CA ARG A 9 0.86 1.08 44.08
C ARG A 9 0.79 0.03 42.96
N LYS A 10 0.14 -1.11 43.18
CA LYS A 10 -0.09 -2.12 42.12
C LYS A 10 -0.97 -1.58 40.99
N LYS A 11 -2.08 -0.90 41.31
CA LYS A 11 -2.95 -0.25 40.32
C LYS A 11 -2.20 0.83 39.53
N TRP A 12 -1.39 1.66 40.20
CA TRP A 12 -0.58 2.70 39.55
C TRP A 12 0.51 2.11 38.65
N LEU A 13 1.21 1.06 39.08
CA LEU A 13 2.19 0.35 38.23
C LEU A 13 1.53 -0.29 37.01
N SER A 14 0.36 -0.91 37.19
CA SER A 14 -0.44 -1.48 36.10
C SER A 14 -0.87 -0.39 35.12
N LEU A 15 -1.44 0.72 35.60
CA LEU A 15 -1.82 1.87 34.78
C LEU A 15 -0.61 2.41 34.01
N ARG A 16 0.52 2.65 34.68
CA ARG A 16 1.75 3.13 34.04
C ARG A 16 2.27 2.16 32.97
N GLN A 17 2.12 0.85 33.19
CA GLN A 17 2.51 -0.17 32.21
C GLN A 17 1.55 -0.21 31.02
N THR A 18 0.25 -0.03 31.26
CA THR A 18 -0.76 0.14 30.19
C THR A 18 -0.48 1.39 29.37
N TRP A 19 -0.23 2.54 30.00
CA TRP A 19 0.12 3.79 29.31
C TRP A 19 1.39 3.64 28.47
N LYS A 20 2.45 3.02 29.02
CA LYS A 20 3.67 2.70 28.24
C LYS A 20 3.40 1.82 27.01
N ARG A 21 2.41 0.90 27.09
CA ARG A 21 2.02 0.07 25.94
C ARG A 21 1.24 0.87 24.91
N VAL A 22 0.34 1.74 25.34
CA VAL A 22 -0.41 2.65 24.45
C VAL A 22 0.56 3.59 23.73
N ASP A 23 1.47 4.25 24.46
CA ASP A 23 2.47 5.13 23.87
C ASP A 23 3.37 4.39 22.86
N TYR A 24 3.71 3.14 23.15
CA TYR A 24 4.50 2.31 22.24
C TYR A 24 3.73 1.94 20.97
N LEU A 25 2.45 1.57 21.10
CA LEU A 25 1.58 1.29 19.96
C LEU A 25 1.34 2.53 19.11
N CYS A 26 1.02 3.69 19.71
CA CYS A 26 0.94 4.96 19.00
C CYS A 26 2.26 5.28 18.28
N GLY A 27 3.40 4.98 18.90
CA GLY A 27 4.71 5.09 18.27
C GLY A 27 4.94 4.16 17.07
N ILE A 28 4.26 3.01 17.01
CA ILE A 28 4.27 2.12 15.83
C ILE A 28 3.33 2.67 14.75
N TYR A 29 2.14 3.14 15.12
CA TYR A 29 1.16 3.62 14.13
C TYR A 29 1.57 4.92 13.45
N ASP A 30 2.03 5.91 14.23
CA ASP A 30 2.27 7.26 13.71
C ASP A 30 3.77 7.59 13.62
N GLY A 31 4.64 6.78 14.24
CA GLY A 31 6.07 7.06 14.33
C GLY A 31 6.88 6.62 13.11
N PRO A 32 8.12 7.10 12.99
CA PRO A 32 9.06 6.62 11.99
C PRO A 32 9.69 5.29 12.39
N ALA A 33 9.96 4.42 11.41
CA ALA A 33 10.62 3.15 11.62
C ALA A 33 12.02 3.32 12.23
N THR A 34 12.76 4.37 11.88
CA THR A 34 14.08 4.68 12.47
C THR A 34 14.04 4.74 13.99
N LYS A 35 13.00 5.34 14.58
CA LYS A 35 12.84 5.41 16.05
C LYS A 35 12.70 4.02 16.69
N ILE A 36 12.07 3.08 16.00
CA ILE A 36 11.96 1.69 16.46
C ILE A 36 13.30 0.99 16.27
N LEU A 37 13.92 1.14 15.10
CA LEU A 37 15.18 0.50 14.76
C LEU A 37 16.34 0.94 15.67
N ASP A 38 16.52 2.25 15.86
CA ASP A 38 17.58 2.83 16.71
C ASP A 38 17.40 2.48 18.20
N LYS A 39 16.16 2.15 18.62
CA LYS A 39 15.89 1.73 20.00
C LYS A 39 16.39 0.30 20.27
N TRP A 40 16.34 -0.57 19.27
CA TRP A 40 16.57 -2.00 19.45
C TRP A 40 17.88 -2.50 18.82
N PHE A 41 18.47 -1.75 17.90
CA PHE A 41 19.64 -2.16 17.15
C PHE A 41 20.71 -1.06 17.12
N GLU A 42 21.96 -1.46 17.33
CA GLU A 42 23.10 -0.54 17.30
C GLU A 42 23.76 -0.51 15.90
N SER A 43 23.76 -1.64 15.18
CA SER A 43 24.42 -1.76 13.88
C SER A 43 23.64 -1.05 12.76
N ASP A 44 24.28 -0.09 12.10
CA ASP A 44 23.71 0.61 10.94
C ASP A 44 23.40 -0.34 9.77
N VAL A 45 24.24 -1.36 9.53
CA VAL A 45 23.99 -2.37 8.48
C VAL A 45 22.68 -3.12 8.72
N LEU A 46 22.48 -3.64 9.93
CA LEU A 46 21.24 -4.34 10.32
C LEU A 46 20.02 -3.42 10.24
N LYS A 47 20.14 -2.19 10.74
CA LYS A 47 19.07 -1.19 10.63
C LYS A 47 18.70 -0.91 9.19
N ALA A 48 19.68 -0.78 8.29
CA ALA A 48 19.45 -0.55 6.87
C ALA A 48 18.73 -1.74 6.22
N THR A 49 19.11 -2.98 6.54
CA THR A 49 18.42 -4.18 6.04
C THR A 49 16.95 -4.19 6.46
N LEU A 50 16.66 -4.01 7.76
CA LEU A 50 15.29 -4.00 8.31
C LEU A 50 14.48 -2.79 7.86
N ALA A 51 15.12 -1.65 7.61
CA ALA A 51 14.46 -0.45 7.09
C ALA A 51 13.88 -0.66 5.68
N THR A 52 14.36 -1.67 4.93
CA THR A 52 13.78 -2.04 3.63
C THR A 52 12.32 -2.46 3.79
N ASP A 53 12.01 -3.27 4.80
CA ASP A 53 10.64 -3.69 5.11
C ASP A 53 9.76 -2.50 5.50
N ALA A 54 10.33 -1.46 6.11
CA ALA A 54 9.58 -0.25 6.48
C ALA A 54 9.11 0.59 5.27
N ILE A 55 9.58 0.30 4.06
CA ILE A 55 9.31 1.09 2.86
C ILE A 55 8.78 0.25 1.69
N ILE A 56 8.67 -1.08 1.80
CA ILE A 56 8.07 -1.91 0.74
C ILE A 56 6.59 -1.61 0.58
N GLY A 57 6.19 -1.31 -0.66
CA GLY A 57 4.82 -0.92 -1.02
C GLY A 57 4.45 0.53 -0.72
N ALA A 58 5.38 1.34 -0.19
CA ALA A 58 5.13 2.74 0.16
C ALA A 58 6.18 3.69 -0.43
N LYS A 59 5.73 4.88 -0.85
CA LYS A 59 6.59 5.95 -1.40
C LYS A 59 7.15 6.83 -0.27
N VAL A 60 7.65 6.22 0.82
CA VAL A 60 8.10 6.93 2.04
C VAL A 60 9.50 6.50 2.48
N SER A 61 10.12 7.31 3.32
CA SER A 61 11.42 7.04 3.94
C SER A 61 11.24 6.30 5.26
N PRO A 62 12.22 5.50 5.73
CA PRO A 62 12.16 4.89 7.07
C PRO A 62 12.08 5.92 8.21
N SER A 63 12.43 7.18 7.94
CA SER A 63 12.33 8.30 8.88
C SER A 63 11.00 9.06 8.78
N THR A 64 10.12 8.73 7.83
CA THR A 64 8.81 9.35 7.68
C THR A 64 7.82 8.81 8.73
N PRO A 65 7.04 9.66 9.40
CA PRO A 65 5.91 9.23 10.25
C PRO A 65 5.00 8.20 9.53
N GLY A 66 4.60 7.16 10.24
CA GLY A 66 3.80 6.05 9.70
C GLY A 66 4.63 4.89 9.08
N SER A 67 5.92 5.09 8.82
CA SER A 67 6.77 3.99 8.31
C SER A 67 6.98 2.86 9.33
N ALA A 68 6.87 3.13 10.63
CA ALA A 68 6.93 2.08 11.65
C ALA A 68 5.77 1.08 11.54
N TYR A 69 4.58 1.53 11.11
CA TYR A 69 3.43 0.66 10.88
C TYR A 69 3.69 -0.28 9.72
N ILE A 70 4.30 0.22 8.64
CA ILE A 70 4.65 -0.59 7.46
C ILE A 70 5.62 -1.71 7.86
N LEU A 71 6.67 -1.38 8.61
CA LEU A 71 7.60 -2.36 9.16
C LEU A 71 6.87 -3.43 9.99
N PHE A 72 6.00 -2.98 10.89
CA PHE A 72 5.22 -3.87 11.74
C PHE A 72 4.27 -4.78 10.95
N HIS A 73 3.59 -4.24 9.94
CA HIS A 73 2.71 -4.98 9.05
C HIS A 73 3.43 -6.13 8.35
N HIS A 74 4.62 -5.89 7.81
CA HIS A 74 5.39 -6.93 7.10
C HIS A 74 5.92 -8.02 8.04
N VAL A 75 6.28 -7.67 9.28
CA VAL A 75 6.66 -8.66 10.30
C VAL A 75 5.47 -9.48 10.80
N MET A 76 4.29 -8.86 10.89
CA MET A 76 3.06 -9.53 11.34
C MET A 76 2.40 -10.39 10.26
N GLY A 77 2.61 -10.08 8.98
CA GLY A 77 2.04 -10.82 7.86
C GLY A 77 2.37 -12.31 7.93
N GLU A 78 1.50 -13.16 7.37
CA GLU A 78 1.78 -14.58 7.26
C GLU A 78 1.44 -15.09 5.86
N VAL A 79 2.15 -16.13 5.44
CA VAL A 79 1.82 -16.91 4.25
C VAL A 79 1.80 -18.38 4.67
N ASN A 80 0.65 -19.04 4.51
CA ASN A 80 0.45 -20.46 4.83
C ASN A 80 0.88 -20.82 6.27
N GLY A 81 0.55 -19.98 7.26
CA GLY A 81 0.92 -20.20 8.66
C GLY A 81 2.38 -19.84 9.01
N ILE A 82 3.17 -19.37 8.05
CA ILE A 82 4.55 -18.92 8.28
C ILE A 82 4.57 -17.40 8.43
N LYS A 83 4.88 -16.93 9.64
CA LYS A 83 4.94 -15.50 9.98
C LYS A 83 6.15 -14.81 9.33
N GLY A 84 5.96 -13.58 8.88
CA GLY A 84 6.94 -12.75 8.19
C GLY A 84 7.37 -13.29 6.82
N ALA A 85 6.70 -14.33 6.31
CA ALA A 85 7.06 -14.94 5.03
C ALA A 85 6.44 -14.18 3.86
N TRP A 86 7.18 -14.17 2.75
CA TRP A 86 6.73 -13.65 1.47
C TRP A 86 6.47 -14.80 0.50
N GLY A 87 5.34 -14.76 -0.19
CA GLY A 87 4.94 -15.75 -1.17
C GLY A 87 5.20 -15.29 -2.60
N HIS A 88 5.67 -16.20 -3.45
CA HIS A 88 5.70 -15.98 -4.90
C HIS A 88 4.60 -16.80 -5.55
N VAL A 89 3.88 -16.18 -6.49
CA VAL A 89 2.84 -16.85 -7.26
C VAL A 89 3.52 -17.60 -8.41
N LYS A 90 3.41 -18.94 -8.40
CA LYS A 90 3.91 -19.77 -9.49
C LYS A 90 3.20 -19.41 -10.81
N GLY A 91 3.97 -19.24 -11.88
CA GLY A 91 3.51 -18.73 -13.18
C GLY A 91 3.33 -17.22 -13.22
N GLY A 92 3.72 -16.50 -12.17
CA GLY A 92 3.65 -15.04 -12.06
C GLY A 92 2.33 -14.50 -11.51
N MET A 93 2.32 -13.19 -11.21
CA MET A 93 1.19 -12.53 -10.53
C MET A 93 -0.14 -12.59 -11.27
N GLY A 94 -0.14 -12.77 -12.60
CA GLY A 94 -1.36 -12.97 -13.38
C GLY A 94 -2.16 -14.23 -12.96
N GLY A 95 -1.52 -15.19 -12.30
CA GLY A 95 -2.20 -16.36 -11.72
C GLY A 95 -3.21 -15.98 -10.63
N VAL A 96 -2.94 -14.93 -9.83
CA VAL A 96 -3.88 -14.44 -8.81
C VAL A 96 -5.13 -13.87 -9.46
N SER A 97 -4.96 -13.00 -10.46
CA SER A 97 -6.09 -12.41 -11.19
C SER A 97 -6.96 -13.48 -11.85
N LYS A 98 -6.34 -14.50 -12.48
CA LYS A 98 -7.06 -15.64 -13.07
C LYS A 98 -7.80 -16.49 -12.03
N ALA A 99 -7.21 -16.68 -10.85
CA ALA A 99 -7.87 -17.40 -9.77
C ALA A 99 -9.11 -16.65 -9.26
N ILE A 100 -9.01 -15.32 -9.14
CA ILE A 100 -10.14 -14.45 -8.76
C ILE A 100 -11.22 -14.49 -9.85
N GLU A 101 -10.85 -14.35 -11.13
CA GLU A 101 -11.74 -14.45 -12.29
C GLU A 101 -12.52 -15.77 -12.27
N LYS A 102 -11.80 -16.89 -12.11
CA LYS A 102 -12.39 -18.22 -12.04
C LYS A 102 -13.37 -18.36 -10.87
N ALA A 103 -12.97 -17.95 -9.66
CA ALA A 103 -13.84 -18.03 -8.49
C ALA A 103 -15.10 -17.15 -8.64
N ALA A 104 -14.96 -15.95 -9.21
CA ALA A 104 -16.08 -15.04 -9.45
C ALA A 104 -17.07 -15.61 -10.48
N THR A 105 -16.56 -16.13 -11.60
CA THR A 105 -17.38 -16.74 -12.65
C THR A 105 -18.05 -18.04 -12.20
N GLU A 106 -17.37 -18.88 -11.41
CA GLU A 106 -17.98 -20.07 -10.76
C GLU A 106 -19.10 -19.69 -9.78
N ALA A 107 -19.01 -18.51 -9.16
CA ALA A 107 -20.08 -17.94 -8.34
C ALA A 107 -21.19 -17.23 -9.14
N GLY A 108 -21.09 -17.20 -10.47
CA GLY A 108 -22.09 -16.62 -11.37
C GLY A 108 -21.86 -15.15 -11.74
N ALA A 109 -20.69 -14.58 -11.48
CA ALA A 109 -20.37 -13.22 -11.91
C ALA A 109 -20.13 -13.15 -13.44
N GLU A 110 -20.64 -12.09 -14.07
CA GLU A 110 -20.36 -11.75 -15.45
C GLU A 110 -19.18 -10.76 -15.53
N ILE A 111 -18.22 -11.02 -16.42
CA ILE A 111 -17.01 -10.22 -16.55
C ILE A 111 -16.97 -9.60 -17.95
N HIS A 112 -17.07 -8.28 -17.99
CA HIS A 112 -17.01 -7.49 -19.22
C HIS A 112 -15.63 -6.84 -19.35
N VAL A 113 -14.83 -7.34 -20.29
CA VAL A 113 -13.52 -6.76 -20.64
C VAL A 113 -13.67 -5.79 -21.81
N SER A 114 -12.75 -4.83 -21.92
CA SER A 114 -12.81 -3.80 -22.97
C SER A 114 -14.11 -2.98 -22.95
N SER A 115 -14.73 -2.86 -21.78
CA SER A 115 -15.97 -2.11 -21.53
C SER A 115 -15.70 -0.92 -20.60
N PRO A 116 -14.98 0.12 -21.07
CA PRO A 116 -14.64 1.26 -20.23
C PRO A 116 -15.91 1.99 -19.78
N VAL A 117 -16.02 2.20 -18.46
CA VAL A 117 -17.11 2.98 -17.86
C VAL A 117 -16.87 4.46 -18.15
N LYS A 118 -17.91 5.13 -18.66
CA LYS A 118 -17.93 6.56 -18.94
C LYS A 118 -18.38 7.36 -17.73
N SER A 119 -19.44 6.91 -17.05
CA SER A 119 -19.97 7.57 -15.86
C SER A 119 -20.75 6.61 -14.98
N ILE A 120 -20.91 6.99 -13.72
CA ILE A 120 -21.80 6.37 -12.74
C ILE A 120 -23.09 7.18 -12.69
N SER A 121 -24.25 6.53 -12.86
CA SER A 121 -25.54 7.20 -12.75
C SER A 121 -25.97 7.32 -11.29
N VAL A 122 -26.36 8.53 -10.90
CA VAL A 122 -26.88 8.84 -9.56
C VAL A 122 -28.27 9.46 -9.71
N HIS A 123 -29.24 8.93 -8.97
CA HIS A 123 -30.61 9.45 -8.92
C HIS A 123 -31.06 9.54 -7.46
N ASP A 124 -31.59 10.69 -7.05
CA ASP A 124 -32.01 10.98 -5.67
C ASP A 124 -30.92 10.66 -4.63
N GLY A 125 -29.66 10.98 -4.96
CA GLY A 125 -28.50 10.73 -4.11
C GLY A 125 -28.10 9.25 -3.98
N LYS A 126 -28.62 8.36 -4.85
CA LYS A 126 -28.28 6.94 -4.87
C LYS A 126 -27.70 6.53 -6.23
N ALA A 127 -26.62 5.76 -6.19
CA ALA A 127 -26.09 5.11 -7.38
C ALA A 127 -27.12 4.14 -7.98
N ARG A 128 -27.30 4.15 -9.31
CA ARG A 128 -28.28 3.33 -10.03
C ARG A 128 -27.69 2.50 -11.17
N GLY A 129 -26.41 2.65 -11.44
CA GLY A 129 -25.73 1.89 -12.48
C GLY A 129 -24.55 2.64 -13.07
N VAL A 130 -24.08 2.13 -14.21
CA VAL A 130 -22.98 2.72 -14.97
C VAL A 130 -23.35 2.86 -16.44
N CYS A 131 -22.90 3.95 -17.04
CA CYS A 131 -22.92 4.15 -18.48
C CYS A 131 -21.55 3.80 -19.05
N LEU A 132 -21.51 2.94 -20.07
CA LEU A 132 -20.28 2.59 -20.77
C LEU A 132 -19.95 3.63 -21.85
N GLN A 133 -18.69 3.68 -22.30
CA GLN A 133 -18.31 4.54 -23.43
C GLN A 133 -19.01 4.15 -24.74
N SER A 134 -19.47 2.89 -24.88
CA SER A 134 -20.31 2.45 -26.00
C SER A 134 -21.69 3.13 -26.03
N GLY A 135 -22.13 3.68 -24.90
CA GLY A 135 -23.48 4.20 -24.69
C GLY A 135 -24.42 3.23 -23.97
N ASP A 136 -24.03 1.96 -23.81
CA ASP A 136 -24.82 0.98 -23.06
C ASP A 136 -24.91 1.36 -21.58
N VAL A 137 -26.02 0.99 -20.95
CA VAL A 137 -26.27 1.24 -19.52
C VAL A 137 -26.43 -0.10 -18.81
N ILE A 138 -25.70 -0.26 -17.72
CA ILE A 138 -25.82 -1.41 -16.81
C ILE A 138 -26.43 -0.90 -15.51
N GLU A 139 -27.66 -1.32 -15.21
CA GLU A 139 -28.36 -0.94 -13.98
C GLU A 139 -27.87 -1.76 -12.79
N SER A 140 -27.70 -1.11 -11.64
CA SER A 140 -27.39 -1.78 -10.38
C SER A 140 -27.81 -0.94 -9.16
N ASP A 141 -28.22 -1.61 -8.08
CA ASP A 141 -28.54 -0.94 -6.82
C ASP A 141 -27.29 -0.62 -5.98
N CYS A 142 -26.16 -1.25 -6.29
CA CYS A 142 -24.89 -1.06 -5.61
C CYS A 142 -23.76 -1.01 -6.63
N ILE A 143 -22.79 -0.12 -6.38
CA ILE A 143 -21.60 0.05 -7.21
C ILE A 143 -20.38 0.01 -6.30
N LEU A 144 -19.48 -0.93 -6.59
CA LEU A 144 -18.16 -1.01 -5.97
C LEU A 144 -17.13 -0.55 -7.00
N SER A 145 -16.54 0.63 -6.78
CA SER A 145 -15.52 1.16 -7.69
C SER A 145 -14.13 0.76 -7.23
N ASN A 146 -13.45 -0.05 -8.04
CA ASN A 146 -12.02 -0.37 -7.87
C ASN A 146 -11.12 0.57 -8.70
N ALA A 147 -11.69 1.60 -9.34
CA ALA A 147 -10.90 2.65 -9.98
C ALA A 147 -10.22 3.52 -8.90
N SER A 148 -9.25 4.34 -9.32
CA SER A 148 -8.62 5.27 -8.39
C SER A 148 -9.68 6.21 -7.79
N PRO A 149 -9.59 6.59 -6.50
CA PRO A 149 -10.57 7.50 -5.90
C PRO A 149 -10.72 8.82 -6.68
N VAL A 150 -9.63 9.33 -7.24
CA VAL A 150 -9.63 10.52 -8.10
C VAL A 150 -10.49 10.28 -9.34
N THR A 151 -10.30 9.15 -10.03
CA THR A 151 -11.09 8.80 -11.21
C THR A 151 -12.56 8.62 -10.86
N THR A 152 -12.86 7.89 -9.79
CA THR A 152 -14.25 7.68 -9.37
C THR A 152 -14.94 9.00 -9.02
N VAL A 153 -14.29 9.87 -8.24
CA VAL A 153 -14.89 11.09 -7.71
C VAL A 153 -14.90 12.25 -8.71
N LEU A 154 -13.83 12.41 -9.49
CA LEU A 154 -13.68 13.57 -10.38
C LEU A 154 -14.09 13.27 -11.83
N ASP A 155 -13.94 12.02 -12.29
CA ASP A 155 -14.15 11.67 -13.71
C ASP A 155 -15.44 10.88 -13.94
N LEU A 156 -15.78 9.94 -13.06
CA LEU A 156 -16.93 9.04 -13.25
C LEU A 156 -18.24 9.54 -12.63
N LEU A 157 -18.17 10.29 -11.53
CA LEU A 157 -19.33 10.89 -10.87
C LEU A 157 -19.56 12.32 -11.34
N ASP A 158 -20.83 12.73 -11.43
CA ASP A 158 -21.15 14.15 -11.55
C ASP A 158 -20.79 14.83 -10.22
N GLN A 159 -19.95 15.85 -10.30
CA GLN A 159 -19.45 16.56 -9.13
C GLN A 159 -20.55 17.40 -8.47
N ASN A 160 -21.65 17.70 -9.16
CA ASN A 160 -22.82 18.35 -8.59
C ASN A 160 -23.61 17.42 -7.65
N ASP A 161 -23.45 16.10 -7.79
CA ASP A 161 -24.07 15.10 -6.91
C ASP A 161 -23.26 14.86 -5.62
N LEU A 162 -22.13 15.56 -5.46
CA LEU A 162 -21.19 15.35 -4.36
C LEU A 162 -21.07 16.59 -3.47
N PRO A 163 -20.82 16.41 -2.15
CA PRO A 163 -20.48 17.53 -1.29
C PRO A 163 -19.22 18.26 -1.79
N GLU A 164 -19.27 19.60 -1.85
CA GLU A 164 -18.19 20.43 -2.40
C GLU A 164 -16.83 20.16 -1.74
N GLU A 165 -16.80 19.93 -0.43
CA GLU A 165 -15.57 19.66 0.31
C GLU A 165 -14.90 18.34 -0.12
N VAL A 166 -15.67 17.33 -0.55
CA VAL A 166 -15.12 16.07 -1.07
C VAL A 166 -14.41 16.33 -2.40
N VAL A 167 -15.06 17.03 -3.32
CA VAL A 167 -14.49 17.38 -4.63
C VAL A 167 -13.21 18.21 -4.46
N LYS A 168 -13.25 19.20 -3.57
CA LYS A 168 -12.10 20.05 -3.25
C LYS A 168 -10.94 19.28 -2.63
N HIS A 169 -11.22 18.33 -1.75
CA HIS A 169 -10.21 17.44 -1.18
C HIS A 169 -9.46 16.67 -2.27
N PHE A 170 -10.18 15.97 -3.15
CA PHE A 170 -9.55 15.16 -4.20
C PHE A 170 -8.84 16.00 -5.26
N ARG A 171 -9.30 17.23 -5.54
CA ARG A 171 -8.62 18.14 -6.48
C ARG A 171 -7.33 18.74 -5.94
N ARG A 172 -7.28 19.08 -4.64
CA ARG A 172 -6.17 19.89 -4.07
C ARG A 172 -5.21 19.09 -3.20
N ASN A 173 -5.72 18.11 -2.47
CA ASN A 173 -4.97 17.45 -1.40
C ASN A 173 -4.58 16.02 -1.74
N TRP A 174 -5.20 15.42 -2.76
CA TRP A 174 -4.86 14.07 -3.19
C TRP A 174 -3.60 14.06 -4.05
N ASN A 175 -2.66 13.18 -3.72
CA ASN A 175 -1.41 13.02 -4.44
C ASN A 175 -1.27 11.57 -4.95
N SER A 176 -1.26 11.41 -6.28
CA SER A 176 -1.03 10.13 -6.97
C SER A 176 0.30 10.12 -7.75
N GLU A 177 1.28 10.93 -7.37
CA GLU A 177 2.56 11.02 -8.08
C GLU A 177 3.25 9.66 -8.20
N SER A 178 3.61 9.31 -9.44
CA SER A 178 4.41 8.14 -9.75
C SER A 178 5.84 8.24 -9.17
N ALA A 179 6.49 7.09 -9.01
CA ALA A 179 7.93 7.02 -8.72
C ALA A 179 8.79 7.34 -9.95
N SER A 180 8.20 7.42 -11.15
CA SER A 180 8.93 7.56 -12.43
C SER A 180 9.68 8.87 -12.62
N THR A 181 9.19 9.99 -12.08
CA THR A 181 9.92 11.29 -12.11
C THR A 181 11.31 11.18 -11.47
N LYS A 182 11.49 10.22 -10.55
CA LYS A 182 12.75 10.03 -9.82
C LYS A 182 13.77 9.18 -10.57
N ILE A 183 13.32 8.38 -11.54
CA ILE A 183 14.21 7.69 -12.49
C ILE A 183 14.93 8.72 -13.35
N GLU A 184 14.18 9.74 -13.79
CA GLU A 184 14.74 10.85 -14.56
C GLU A 184 15.76 11.62 -13.76
N ASP A 185 15.49 11.99 -12.50
CA ASP A 185 16.46 12.68 -11.64
C ASP A 185 17.76 11.87 -11.45
N ALA A 186 17.65 10.57 -11.19
CA ALA A 186 18.82 9.69 -11.04
C ALA A 186 19.57 9.50 -12.37
N PHE A 187 18.85 9.49 -13.49
CA PHE A 187 19.44 9.45 -14.84
C PHE A 187 20.19 10.75 -15.16
N LEU A 188 19.60 11.91 -14.82
CA LEU A 188 20.23 13.22 -14.98
C LEU A 188 21.48 13.35 -14.11
N ASP A 189 21.47 12.89 -12.86
CA ASP A 189 22.67 12.81 -12.01
C ASP A 189 23.77 11.99 -12.71
N ALA A 190 23.40 10.83 -13.25
CA ALA A 190 24.33 9.95 -13.97
C ALA A 190 24.86 10.57 -15.27
N GLN A 191 24.04 11.31 -16.02
CA GLN A 191 24.48 12.06 -17.21
C GLN A 191 25.54 13.12 -16.86
N HIS A 192 25.47 13.71 -15.66
CA HIS A 192 26.47 14.64 -15.16
C HIS A 192 27.69 13.94 -14.51
N GLY A 193 27.75 12.60 -14.56
CA GLY A 193 28.84 11.81 -13.98
C GLY A 193 28.82 11.74 -12.45
N ILE A 194 27.67 12.03 -11.84
CA ILE A 194 27.50 12.05 -10.39
C ILE A 194 26.67 10.84 -9.98
N CYS A 195 27.15 10.08 -8.98
CA CYS A 195 26.31 9.05 -8.38
C CYS A 195 25.10 9.71 -7.72
N SER A 196 23.89 9.21 -8.01
CA SER A 196 22.68 9.74 -7.38
C SER A 196 22.86 9.77 -5.86
N LYS A 197 22.46 10.88 -5.24
CA LYS A 197 22.73 11.12 -3.81
C LYS A 197 21.84 10.31 -2.87
N ARG A 198 20.74 9.72 -3.36
CA ARG A 198 19.72 8.99 -2.57
C ARG A 198 19.08 7.76 -3.25
N PRO A 199 19.76 6.92 -4.05
CA PRO A 199 19.10 5.81 -4.73
C PRO A 199 18.95 4.60 -3.80
N VAL A 200 17.72 4.22 -3.50
CA VAL A 200 17.41 2.86 -3.05
C VAL A 200 16.83 2.12 -4.26
N ILE A 201 17.56 1.12 -4.75
CA ILE A 201 17.09 0.23 -5.80
C ILE A 201 16.52 -1.01 -5.12
N GLU A 202 15.22 -1.22 -5.26
CA GLU A 202 14.60 -2.50 -4.98
C GLU A 202 14.47 -3.27 -6.29
N MET A 203 14.99 -4.49 -6.33
CA MET A 203 14.97 -5.32 -7.53
C MET A 203 14.39 -6.69 -7.18
N ASN A 204 13.41 -7.14 -7.96
CA ASN A 204 12.87 -8.49 -7.89
C ASN A 204 13.22 -9.25 -9.17
N ILE A 205 13.79 -10.45 -9.01
CA ILE A 205 14.13 -11.35 -10.12
C ILE A 205 13.27 -12.61 -9.96
N PRO A 206 12.01 -12.60 -10.40
CA PRO A 206 11.10 -13.71 -10.13
C PRO A 206 11.56 -15.02 -10.81
N THR A 207 12.33 -14.94 -11.90
CA THR A 207 12.88 -16.11 -12.59
C THR A 207 13.97 -16.85 -11.81
N SER A 208 14.49 -16.26 -10.72
CA SER A 208 15.37 -16.97 -9.78
C SER A 208 14.63 -18.05 -8.99
N LEU A 209 13.31 -17.92 -8.85
CA LEU A 209 12.45 -18.86 -8.13
C LEU A 209 11.54 -19.64 -9.08
N ASP A 210 11.07 -19.02 -10.17
CA ASP A 210 10.22 -19.67 -11.16
C ASP A 210 10.68 -19.37 -12.60
N PRO A 211 11.41 -20.30 -13.24
CA PRO A 211 11.94 -20.09 -14.58
C PRO A 211 10.85 -20.02 -15.66
N THR A 212 9.59 -20.37 -15.35
CA THR A 212 8.49 -20.33 -16.33
C THR A 212 8.01 -18.91 -16.66
N ILE A 213 8.47 -17.93 -15.88
CA ILE A 213 8.09 -16.51 -16.02
C ILE A 213 8.79 -15.84 -17.21
N ALA A 214 9.87 -16.43 -17.75
CA ALA A 214 10.57 -15.94 -18.93
C ALA A 214 10.87 -17.07 -19.93
N PRO A 215 11.15 -16.74 -21.21
CA PRO A 215 11.61 -17.73 -22.19
C PRO A 215 12.90 -18.45 -21.74
N PRO A 216 13.17 -19.68 -22.23
CA PRO A 216 14.40 -20.41 -21.89
C PRO A 216 15.66 -19.57 -22.14
N GLY A 217 16.55 -19.52 -21.14
CA GLY A 217 17.79 -18.74 -21.20
C GLY A 217 17.62 -17.22 -21.02
N LYS A 218 16.43 -16.74 -20.66
CA LYS A 218 16.16 -15.32 -20.34
C LYS A 218 15.83 -15.14 -18.85
N THR A 219 16.02 -13.93 -18.35
CA THR A 219 15.71 -13.53 -16.97
C THR A 219 14.70 -12.39 -17.02
N ALA A 220 13.68 -12.45 -16.17
CA ALA A 220 12.79 -11.32 -15.94
C ALA A 220 13.25 -10.59 -14.68
N THR A 221 13.33 -9.27 -14.75
CA THR A 221 13.71 -8.41 -13.63
C THR A 221 12.76 -7.23 -13.56
N SER A 222 12.27 -6.93 -12.36
CA SER A 222 11.50 -5.72 -12.07
C SER A 222 12.30 -4.87 -11.08
N THR A 223 12.47 -3.60 -11.39
CA THR A 223 13.28 -2.67 -10.59
C THR A 223 12.45 -1.46 -10.20
N PHE A 224 12.41 -1.18 -8.91
CA PHE A 224 11.76 -0.03 -8.31
C PHE A 224 12.83 0.88 -7.70
N LEU A 225 12.74 2.17 -8.00
CA LEU A 225 13.59 3.19 -7.40
C LEU A 225 12.81 3.90 -6.30
N LYS A 226 13.35 3.87 -5.08
CA LYS A 226 12.85 4.59 -3.92
C LYS A 226 13.87 5.65 -3.55
N SER A 227 13.37 6.84 -3.23
CA SER A 227 14.19 7.93 -2.68
C SER A 227 13.72 8.19 -1.26
N GLN A 228 14.68 8.28 -0.34
CA GLN A 228 14.48 8.61 1.07
C GLN A 228 14.15 10.08 1.29
#